data_AF-A0A7Y5XA65-F1
#
_entry.id   AF-A0A7Y5XA65-F1
#
_cell.length_a   1.000
_cell.length_b   1.000
_cell.length_c   1.000
_cell.angle_alpha   90.00
_cell.angle_beta   90.00
_cell.angle_gamma   90.00
#
_symmetry.space_group_name_H-M   'P 1'
#
loop_
_entity.id
_entity.type
_entity.pdbx_description
1 polymer ?
#
loop_
_entity_poly.entity_id
_entity_poly.type
_entity_poly.pdbx_seq_one_letter_code
_entity_poly.pdbx_strand_id
1 'polypeptide(L)'
;MSDTATLLDLDATTALESVVREQRVAARAEANRLAAVVAFCDCHPVVDVHDVAAAWPADASLDGEVAAPPLAGEGCPQVTEDAVHELSAALGISHHAALGLVGKTLELRFRLPRLWRLVQDLTSRPGRH
;
A
#
# COMPACT_ATOMS: atom_id res chain seq x y z
N MET A 1 -5.89 16.60 22.71
CA MET A 1 -4.50 17.12 22.73
C MET A 1 -3.92 17.04 24.15
N SER A 2 -3.89 15.85 24.77
CA SER A 2 -3.37 15.67 26.14
C SER A 2 -2.44 14.46 26.31
N ASP A 3 -2.04 13.79 25.22
CA ASP A 3 -1.32 12.51 25.32
C ASP A 3 0.20 12.66 25.30
N THR A 4 0.71 13.69 24.61
CA THR A 4 2.16 13.89 24.43
C THR A 4 2.88 14.36 25.69
N ALA A 5 2.18 15.08 26.58
CA ALA A 5 2.76 15.57 27.83
C ALA A 5 2.99 14.45 28.86
N THR A 6 2.20 13.38 28.82
CA THR A 6 2.32 12.22 29.72
C THR A 6 3.53 11.34 29.36
N LEU A 7 3.99 11.37 28.11
CA LEU A 7 5.13 10.58 27.65
C LEU A 7 6.49 11.13 28.12
N LEU A 8 6.56 12.43 28.44
CA LEU A 8 7.83 13.10 28.79
C LEU A 8 8.24 12.91 30.26
N ASP A 9 7.36 12.32 31.09
CA ASP A 9 7.60 12.02 32.50
C ASP A 9 7.72 10.51 32.78
N LEU A 10 7.78 9.69 31.72
CA LEU A 10 7.92 8.24 31.82
C LEU A 10 9.37 7.85 32.11
N ASP A 11 9.55 6.82 32.95
CA ASP A 11 10.84 6.13 33.02
C ASP A 11 11.18 5.46 31.67
N ALA A 12 12.47 5.14 31.47
CA ALA A 12 12.96 4.60 30.20
C ALA A 12 12.30 3.28 29.77
N THR A 13 11.89 2.44 30.73
CA THR A 13 11.24 1.16 30.44
C THR A 13 9.83 1.40 29.91
N THR A 14 9.05 2.22 30.61
CA THR A 14 7.68 2.56 30.23
C THR A 14 7.65 3.31 28.89
N ALA A 15 8.63 4.21 28.65
CA ALA A 15 8.77 4.89 27.36
C ALA A 15 9.06 3.90 26.21
N LEU A 16 9.97 2.94 26.42
CA LEU A 16 10.28 1.92 25.41
C LEU A 16 9.09 1.00 25.13
N GLU A 17 8.36 0.58 26.16
CA GLU A 17 7.12 -0.20 26.00
C GLU A 17 6.08 0.56 25.19
N SER A 18 5.94 1.87 25.41
CA SER A 18 5.07 2.74 24.61
C SER A 18 5.50 2.78 23.15
N VAL A 19 6.80 2.95 22.84
CA VAL A 19 7.31 2.93 21.46
C VAL A 19 6.98 1.60 20.77
N VAL A 20 7.20 0.47 21.45
CA VAL A 20 6.90 -0.86 20.88
C VAL A 20 5.40 -1.04 20.64
N ARG A 21 4.54 -0.54 21.55
CA ARG A 21 3.10 -0.57 21.38
C ARG A 21 2.66 0.26 20.16
N GLU A 22 3.11 1.50 20.06
CA GLU A 22 2.75 2.38 18.94
C GLU A 22 3.26 1.83 17.60
N GLN A 23 4.46 1.22 17.58
CA GLN A 23 4.97 0.55 16.38
C GLN A 23 4.06 -0.61 15.92
N ARG A 24 3.52 -1.40 16.86
CA ARG A 24 2.57 -2.48 16.54
C ARG A 24 1.24 -1.93 16.02
N VAL A 25 0.74 -0.84 16.62
CA VAL A 25 -0.47 -0.15 16.15
C VAL A 25 -0.28 0.40 14.74
N ALA A 26 0.86 1.03 14.46
CA ALA A 26 1.20 1.51 13.12
C ALA A 26 1.29 0.37 12.09
N ALA A 27 1.95 -0.74 12.44
CA ALA A 27 2.06 -1.90 11.56
C ALA A 27 0.68 -2.54 11.27
N ARG A 28 -0.19 -2.61 12.28
CA ARG A 28 -1.59 -3.05 12.15
C ARG A 28 -2.40 -2.17 11.21
N ALA A 29 -2.24 -0.86 11.33
CA ALA A 29 -2.92 0.13 10.50
C ALA A 29 -2.44 0.06 9.04
N GLU A 30 -1.13 -0.11 8.83
CA GLU A 30 -0.57 -0.25 7.48
C GLU A 30 -1.03 -1.55 6.82
N ALA A 31 -1.07 -2.69 7.53
CA ALA A 31 -1.62 -3.92 6.97
C ALA A 31 -3.10 -3.77 6.54
N ASN A 32 -3.92 -3.08 7.34
CA ASN A 32 -5.29 -2.74 6.94
C ASN A 32 -5.33 -1.85 5.70
N ARG A 33 -4.43 -0.86 5.61
CA ARG A 33 -4.34 0.03 4.45
C ARG A 33 -4.00 -0.75 3.18
N LEU A 34 -3.03 -1.67 3.23
CA LEU A 34 -2.70 -2.54 2.09
C LEU A 34 -3.90 -3.40 1.68
N ALA A 35 -4.66 -3.93 2.65
CA ALA A 35 -5.91 -4.65 2.36
C ALA A 35 -6.94 -3.78 1.63
N ALA A 36 -7.12 -2.54 2.09
CA ALA A 36 -8.04 -1.59 1.48
C ALA A 36 -7.58 -1.19 0.06
N VAL A 37 -6.27 -1.03 -0.17
CA VAL A 37 -5.71 -0.78 -1.51
C VAL A 37 -6.02 -1.93 -2.45
N VAL A 38 -5.86 -3.20 -2.03
CA VAL A 38 -6.24 -4.36 -2.86
C VAL A 38 -7.73 -4.31 -3.20
N ALA A 39 -8.59 -4.13 -2.21
CA ALA A 39 -10.04 -4.06 -2.43
C ALA A 39 -10.43 -2.92 -3.38
N PHE A 40 -9.78 -1.77 -3.26
CA PHE A 40 -9.98 -0.64 -4.17
C PHE A 40 -9.51 -0.97 -5.60
N CYS A 41 -8.37 -1.64 -5.76
CA CYS A 41 -7.89 -2.11 -7.07
C CYS A 41 -8.87 -3.10 -7.71
N ASP A 42 -9.47 -3.99 -6.93
CA ASP A 42 -10.48 -4.95 -7.43
C ASP A 42 -11.75 -4.24 -7.97
N CYS A 43 -12.03 -3.02 -7.52
CA CYS A 43 -13.12 -2.18 -8.04
C CYS A 43 -12.76 -1.41 -9.31
N HIS A 44 -11.49 -1.38 -9.71
CA HIS A 44 -11.00 -0.60 -10.85
C HIS A 44 -10.19 -1.47 -11.84
N PRO A 45 -10.78 -2.57 -12.35
CA PRO A 45 -10.11 -3.38 -13.35
C PRO A 45 -10.06 -2.64 -14.69
N VAL A 46 -9.07 -2.97 -15.51
CA VAL A 46 -9.02 -2.57 -16.93
C VAL A 46 -9.87 -3.56 -17.72
N VAL A 47 -11.06 -3.14 -18.18
CA VAL A 47 -12.04 -4.01 -18.85
C VAL A 47 -12.57 -3.44 -20.17
N ASP A 48 -12.57 -2.13 -20.34
CA ASP A 48 -12.97 -1.44 -21.56
C ASP A 48 -11.77 -1.12 -22.46
N VAL A 49 -12.00 -0.97 -23.77
CA VAL A 49 -10.97 -0.55 -24.73
C VAL A 49 -10.48 0.87 -24.47
N HIS A 50 -11.29 1.69 -23.81
CA HIS A 50 -10.96 3.06 -23.41
C HIS A 50 -10.26 3.14 -22.05
N ASP A 51 -10.18 2.05 -21.30
CA ASP A 51 -9.46 2.03 -20.03
C ASP A 51 -7.96 2.09 -20.27
N VAL A 52 -7.30 3.05 -19.64
CA VAL A 52 -5.84 3.14 -19.63
C VAL A 52 -5.32 2.38 -18.41
N ALA A 53 -4.50 1.37 -18.65
CA ALA A 53 -3.84 0.64 -17.57
C ALA A 53 -2.76 1.52 -16.92
N ALA A 54 -2.77 1.60 -15.59
CA ALA A 54 -1.70 2.24 -14.86
C ALA A 54 -0.36 1.53 -15.11
N ALA A 55 0.68 2.31 -15.38
CA ALA A 55 2.01 1.82 -15.70
C ALA A 55 3.09 2.76 -15.15
N TRP A 56 4.32 2.26 -15.03
CA TRP A 56 5.46 3.09 -14.72
C TRP A 56 5.76 4.02 -15.91
N PRO A 57 6.21 5.26 -15.68
CA PRO A 57 6.65 6.12 -16.76
C PRO A 57 7.78 5.42 -17.54
N ALA A 58 7.60 5.24 -18.85
CA ALA A 58 8.69 4.83 -19.73
C ALA A 58 9.43 6.07 -20.23
N ASP A 59 10.75 5.98 -20.30
CA ASP A 59 11.54 6.94 -21.05
C ASP A 59 11.21 6.76 -22.55
N ALA A 60 10.84 7.86 -23.22
CA ALA A 60 10.68 7.85 -24.66
C ALA A 60 12.04 7.48 -25.29
N SER A 61 12.10 6.35 -25.98
CA SER A 61 13.31 5.97 -26.70
C SER A 61 13.42 6.78 -27.98
N LEU A 62 14.63 7.16 -28.37
CA LEU A 62 14.89 7.89 -29.62
C LEU A 62 14.43 7.10 -30.87
N ASP A 63 14.26 5.77 -30.73
CA ASP A 63 13.96 4.84 -31.81
C ASP A 63 12.48 4.38 -31.84
N GLY A 64 11.60 4.88 -30.95
CA GLY A 64 10.16 4.58 -30.95
C GLY A 64 9.50 4.52 -29.56
N GLU A 65 8.18 4.27 -29.54
CA GLU A 65 7.40 4.06 -28.32
C GLU A 65 7.80 2.75 -27.63
N VAL A 66 8.37 2.85 -26.43
CA VAL A 66 8.48 1.72 -25.52
C VAL A 66 7.19 1.63 -24.72
N ALA A 67 6.54 0.46 -24.75
CA ALA A 67 5.37 0.22 -23.91
C ALA A 67 5.74 0.45 -22.43
N ALA A 68 4.96 1.31 -21.77
CA ALA A 68 5.14 1.60 -20.35
C ALA A 68 5.11 0.30 -19.52
N PRO A 69 6.10 0.03 -18.67
CA PRO A 69 6.15 -1.23 -17.94
C PRO A 69 5.00 -1.30 -16.92
N PRO A 70 4.37 -2.48 -16.74
CA PRO A 70 3.27 -2.65 -15.79
C PRO A 70 3.73 -2.36 -14.36
N LEU A 71 2.80 -1.95 -13.49
CA LEU A 71 3.12 -1.61 -12.09
C LEU A 71 3.63 -2.79 -11.27
N ALA A 72 3.17 -3.99 -11.59
CA ALA A 72 3.50 -5.22 -10.91
C ALA A 72 3.83 -6.31 -11.96
N GLY A 73 4.61 -7.29 -11.53
CA GLY A 73 5.06 -8.39 -12.36
C GLY A 73 3.92 -9.32 -12.79
N GLU A 74 4.27 -10.21 -13.71
CA GLU A 74 3.36 -11.16 -14.34
C GLU A 74 2.45 -11.88 -13.34
N GLY A 75 1.17 -12.00 -13.69
CA GLY A 75 0.13 -12.62 -12.85
C GLY A 75 -0.56 -11.66 -11.88
N CYS A 76 -0.13 -10.41 -11.77
CA CYS A 76 -0.89 -9.37 -11.07
C CYS A 76 -1.97 -8.78 -11.99
N PRO A 77 -3.15 -8.43 -11.45
CA PRO A 77 -4.17 -7.74 -12.22
C PRO A 77 -3.69 -6.34 -12.62
N GLN A 78 -4.15 -5.88 -13.79
CA GLN A 78 -4.02 -4.47 -14.18
C GLN A 78 -5.12 -3.65 -13.50
N VAL A 79 -4.78 -2.40 -13.20
CA VAL A 79 -5.67 -1.42 -12.56
C VAL A 79 -5.67 -0.16 -13.42
N THR A 80 -6.80 0.55 -13.49
CA THR A 80 -6.90 1.77 -14.30
C THR A 80 -6.00 2.89 -13.77
N GLU A 81 -5.54 3.76 -14.65
CA GLU A 81 -4.78 4.96 -14.31
C GLU A 81 -5.57 5.90 -13.38
N ASP A 82 -6.86 6.08 -13.64
CA ASP A 82 -7.77 6.90 -12.83
C ASP A 82 -7.80 6.45 -11.36
N ALA A 83 -7.75 5.13 -11.11
CA ALA A 83 -7.70 4.60 -9.75
C ALA A 83 -6.44 5.05 -9.01
N VAL A 84 -5.29 5.12 -9.70
CA VAL A 84 -4.06 5.61 -9.09
C VAL A 84 -4.12 7.11 -8.83
N HIS A 85 -4.74 7.89 -9.72
CA HIS A 85 -5.03 9.30 -9.49
C HIS A 85 -5.92 9.50 -8.26
N GLU A 86 -7.03 8.77 -8.15
CA GLU A 86 -7.94 8.83 -7.00
C GLU A 86 -7.22 8.46 -5.70
N LEU A 87 -6.44 7.36 -5.70
CA LEU A 87 -5.62 6.96 -4.55
C LEU A 87 -4.62 8.05 -4.14
N SER A 88 -3.93 8.66 -5.10
CA SER A 88 -2.94 9.70 -4.82
C SER A 88 -3.59 10.93 -4.16
N ALA A 89 -4.75 11.36 -4.67
CA ALA A 89 -5.52 12.47 -4.14
C ALA A 89 -6.09 12.15 -2.74
N ALA A 90 -6.68 10.97 -2.55
CA ALA A 90 -7.26 10.56 -1.27
C ALA A 90 -6.21 10.42 -0.16
N LEU A 91 -4.99 10.00 -0.51
CA LEU A 91 -3.89 9.81 0.44
C LEU A 91 -3.02 11.07 0.63
N GLY A 92 -3.19 12.11 -0.19
CA GLY A 92 -2.34 13.30 -0.17
C GLY A 92 -0.88 13.02 -0.52
N ILE A 93 -0.62 12.06 -1.40
CA ILE A 93 0.73 11.65 -1.84
C ILE A 93 0.93 11.97 -3.33
N SER A 94 2.19 11.98 -3.78
CA SER A 94 2.48 12.15 -5.20
C SER A 94 1.94 10.96 -6.01
N HIS A 95 1.62 11.21 -7.29
CA HIS A 95 1.20 10.14 -8.21
C HIS A 95 2.23 9.01 -8.29
N HIS A 96 3.53 9.34 -8.38
CA HIS A 96 4.60 8.35 -8.39
C HIS A 96 4.64 7.50 -7.12
N ALA A 97 4.36 8.08 -5.95
CA ALA A 97 4.27 7.33 -4.69
C ALA A 97 3.05 6.38 -4.69
N ALA A 98 1.92 6.80 -5.27
CA ALA A 98 0.74 5.95 -5.43
C ALA A 98 0.99 4.78 -6.39
N LEU A 99 1.65 5.01 -7.54
CA LEU A 99 2.09 3.92 -8.45
C LEU A 99 2.92 2.89 -7.69
N GLY A 100 3.89 3.35 -6.90
CA GLY A 100 4.72 2.47 -6.08
C GLY A 100 3.95 1.72 -4.99
N LEU A 101 2.96 2.36 -4.35
CA LEU A 101 2.10 1.72 -3.36
C LEU A 101 1.26 0.62 -4.00
N VAL A 102 0.57 0.90 -5.11
CA VAL A 102 -0.27 -0.06 -5.83
C VAL A 102 0.59 -1.24 -6.31
N GLY A 103 1.69 -0.96 -7.03
CA GLY A 103 2.58 -1.99 -7.56
C GLY A 103 3.10 -2.95 -6.46
N LYS A 104 3.64 -2.40 -5.37
CA LYS A 104 4.14 -3.21 -4.23
C LYS A 104 3.03 -3.99 -3.54
N THR A 105 1.84 -3.42 -3.43
CA THR A 105 0.69 -4.08 -2.79
C THR A 105 0.20 -5.26 -3.61
N LEU A 106 0.07 -5.10 -4.94
CA LEU A 106 -0.32 -6.17 -5.84
C LEU A 106 0.75 -7.28 -5.89
N GLU A 107 2.03 -6.93 -6.01
CA GLU A 107 3.15 -7.88 -5.89
C GLU A 107 3.06 -8.72 -4.60
N LEU A 108 2.88 -8.04 -3.47
CA LEU A 108 2.77 -8.69 -2.17
C LEU A 108 1.57 -9.65 -2.14
N ARG A 109 0.40 -9.22 -2.61
CA ARG A 109 -0.86 -9.98 -2.58
C ARG A 109 -0.86 -11.19 -3.51
N PHE A 110 -0.33 -11.04 -4.72
CA PHE A 110 -0.49 -12.03 -5.80
C PHE A 110 0.75 -12.90 -5.98
N ARG A 111 1.96 -12.37 -5.73
CA ARG A 111 3.22 -13.09 -5.96
C ARG A 111 3.89 -13.60 -4.70
N LEU A 112 3.56 -13.04 -3.53
CA LEU A 112 4.15 -13.42 -2.23
C LEU A 112 3.10 -13.86 -1.19
N PRO A 113 2.26 -14.89 -1.46
CA PRO A 113 1.10 -15.23 -0.61
C PRO A 113 1.45 -15.65 0.83
N ARG A 114 2.68 -16.14 1.08
CA ARG A 114 3.17 -16.41 2.44
C ARG A 114 3.44 -15.11 3.20
N LEU A 115 4.08 -14.14 2.55
CA LEU A 115 4.37 -12.84 3.14
C LEU A 115 3.09 -12.02 3.32
N TRP A 116 2.17 -12.07 2.33
CA TRP A 116 0.84 -11.47 2.46
C TRP A 116 0.14 -11.95 3.72
N ARG A 117 0.09 -13.27 3.97
CA ARG A 117 -0.50 -13.79 5.21
C ARG A 117 0.18 -13.26 6.46
N LEU A 118 1.52 -13.23 6.51
CA LEU A 118 2.23 -12.66 7.67
C LEU A 118 1.88 -11.19 7.90
N VAL A 119 1.76 -10.39 6.84
CA VAL A 119 1.33 -8.99 6.92
C VAL A 119 -0.11 -8.90 7.43
N GLN A 120 -1.01 -9.73 6.91
CA GLN A 120 -2.40 -9.77 7.34
C GLN A 120 -2.58 -10.42 8.72
N ASP A 121 -1.65 -11.22 9.22
CA ASP A 121 -1.70 -11.75 10.58
C ASP A 121 -1.42 -10.66 11.62
N LEU A 122 -0.68 -9.60 11.23
CA LEU A 122 -0.61 -8.37 12.03
C LEU A 122 -2.00 -7.79 12.25
N THR A 123 -2.97 -8.14 11.39
CA THR A 123 -4.36 -7.72 11.51
C THR A 123 -5.16 -8.47 12.56
N SER A 124 -4.75 -9.69 12.89
CA SER A 124 -5.44 -10.43 13.95
C SER A 124 -5.22 -9.71 15.29
N ARG A 125 -6.31 -9.35 15.96
CA ARG A 125 -6.25 -8.80 17.31
C ARG A 125 -5.75 -9.93 18.22
N PRO A 126 -4.64 -9.79 18.98
CA PRO A 126 -4.32 -10.79 19.99
C PRO A 126 -5.38 -10.70 21.10
N GLY A 127 -6.07 -11.82 21.37
CA GLY A 127 -6.89 -12.01 22.58
C GLY A 127 -8.37 -11.65 22.48
N ARG A 128 -9.17 -12.70 22.24
CA ARG A 128 -10.35 -13.04 23.06
C ARG A 128 -10.46 -14.57 23.05
N HIS A 129 -9.82 -15.20 24.03
CA HIS A 129 -10.29 -16.49 24.57
C HIS A 129 -11.34 -16.18 25.63
#